data_AF-A0A4Q5DQ72-F1
#
_entry.id   AF-A0A4Q5DQ72-F1
#
_cell.length_a   1.000
_cell.length_b   1.000
_cell.length_c   1.000
_cell.angle_alpha   90.00
_cell.angle_beta   90.00
_cell.angle_gamma   90.00
#
_symmetry.space_group_name_H-M   'P 1'
#
loop_
_entity.id
_entity.type
_entity.pdbx_description
1 polymer ?
#
loop_
_entity_poly.entity_id
_entity_poly.type
_entity_poly.pdbx_seq_one_letter_code
_entity_poly.pdbx_strand_id
1 'polypeptide(L)'
;MKRNNLHVGLMAFAMLLVGASCSDDDNTLSYSTGAVQNTELKTILVQRGYTFNEDGNLLLDDLANNTTTLDLSGTQISTDALAELSMFPNLTDVDLSDNGYGPAFDFAKLPEQITGIDLTGNEIYDYDNLVSVVVEENGDETVTNLHEITKLYLPETAKENIEDLVRFYRQNKEAITAGTIDMKMTDVDGNLQTYTTLRDVPDANLLTYLKTNFPDLLDGDQIDISNHLGASQKTAEILIKPTDNVTNFEGIQYLVASPYWEGAKVSLYSAGAESGASAPRLKLGKFITQIIMQEIASEGFDLSNATDLRAVWIQNNSAITSIDLSHSTIWGQRDQETEGNNTYGSAIRMTGCPALKEIKLPEKDELKAYAIDIECLDALETFDISNVKMVADLKIGDLNENFNLVYPNLTIFYSEDGYAGTTFACSESTFNRESTQAFLKANYTDIDPSDKVRRLGYTSILTNSKNKGCRWRTLLNKQK
;
A
#
# COMPACT_ATOMS: atom_id res chain seq x y z
N MET A 1 18.15 -28.61 -5.24
CA MET A 1 18.32 -30.08 -5.09
C MET A 1 16.92 -30.70 -5.22
N LYS A 2 16.73 -31.65 -6.15
CA LYS A 2 15.41 -32.15 -6.57
C LYS A 2 14.63 -32.76 -5.39
N ARG A 3 13.44 -32.23 -5.07
CA ARG A 3 12.49 -32.82 -4.12
C ARG A 3 11.59 -33.80 -4.87
N ASN A 4 11.55 -35.03 -4.37
CA ASN A 4 10.67 -36.09 -4.85
C ASN A 4 9.25 -35.85 -4.31
N ASN A 5 8.26 -35.84 -5.19
CA ASN A 5 6.85 -35.86 -4.83
C ASN A 5 6.52 -37.26 -4.27
N LEU A 6 6.25 -37.35 -2.97
CA LEU A 6 5.71 -38.54 -2.35
C LEU A 6 4.17 -38.48 -2.42
N HIS A 7 3.58 -39.30 -3.29
CA HIS A 7 2.15 -39.53 -3.29
C HIS A 7 1.75 -40.28 -2.01
N VAL A 8 1.05 -39.59 -1.10
CA VAL A 8 0.49 -40.18 0.11
C VAL A 8 -0.77 -40.94 -0.27
N GLY A 9 -0.70 -42.27 -0.13
CA GLY A 9 -1.84 -43.16 -0.28
C GLY A 9 -2.79 -43.01 0.91
N LEU A 10 -4.09 -42.93 0.61
CA LEU A 10 -5.19 -42.89 1.55
C LEU A 10 -5.23 -44.21 2.35
N MET A 11 -4.72 -44.23 3.59
CA MET A 11 -4.93 -45.35 4.51
C MET A 11 -6.18 -45.08 5.34
N ALA A 12 -7.19 -45.92 5.15
CA ALA A 12 -8.36 -45.98 6.01
C ALA A 12 -7.96 -46.56 7.38
N PHE A 13 -8.08 -45.75 8.44
CA PHE A 13 -7.88 -46.19 9.81
C PHE A 13 -9.18 -46.80 10.35
N ALA A 14 -9.18 -48.11 10.59
CA ALA A 14 -10.28 -48.80 11.23
C ALA A 14 -10.31 -48.46 12.74
N MET A 15 -11.44 -47.96 13.22
CA MET A 15 -11.69 -47.79 14.65
C MET A 15 -11.67 -49.15 15.36
N LEU A 16 -10.65 -49.38 16.18
CA LEU A 16 -10.61 -50.49 17.12
C LEU A 16 -11.32 -50.06 18.40
N LEU A 17 -12.56 -50.52 18.56
CA LEU A 17 -13.26 -50.58 19.85
C LEU A 17 -12.46 -51.49 20.79
N VAL A 18 -11.80 -50.91 21.79
CA VAL A 18 -11.16 -51.65 22.88
C VAL A 18 -12.24 -52.02 23.89
N GLY A 19 -12.50 -53.32 24.00
CA GLY A 19 -13.37 -53.90 25.02
C GLY A 19 -12.80 -53.74 26.43
N ALA A 20 -13.71 -53.53 27.37
CA ALA A 20 -13.48 -53.18 28.77
C ALA A 20 -12.55 -54.13 29.56
N SER A 21 -11.76 -53.52 30.46
CA SER A 21 -11.29 -54.13 31.71
C SER A 21 -11.51 -53.11 32.83
N CYS A 22 -12.27 -53.51 33.85
CA CYS A 22 -12.69 -52.70 34.98
C CYS A 22 -11.53 -52.25 35.89
N SER A 23 -11.42 -50.95 36.09
CA SER A 23 -11.28 -50.34 37.42
C SER A 23 -12.23 -49.14 37.46
N ASP A 24 -13.02 -49.04 38.54
CA ASP A 24 -13.92 -47.93 38.81
C ASP A 24 -13.11 -46.66 39.14
N ASP A 25 -12.60 -45.99 38.12
CA ASP A 25 -12.14 -44.62 38.19
C ASP A 25 -12.98 -43.79 37.20
N ASP A 26 -13.44 -42.61 37.65
CA ASP A 26 -14.29 -41.64 36.94
C ASP A 26 -13.71 -41.17 35.58
N ASN A 27 -13.67 -42.05 34.57
CA ASN A 27 -13.29 -41.70 33.20
C ASN A 27 -14.50 -41.24 32.39
N THR A 28 -15.26 -40.27 32.91
CA THR A 28 -16.13 -39.46 32.05
C THR A 28 -15.24 -38.66 31.11
N LEU A 29 -15.31 -38.98 29.81
CA LEU A 29 -14.62 -38.23 28.76
C LEU A 29 -15.04 -36.75 28.86
N SER A 30 -14.06 -35.88 29.06
CA SER A 30 -14.26 -34.44 29.13
C SER A 30 -13.98 -33.82 27.76
N TYR A 31 -14.81 -32.86 27.35
CA TYR A 31 -14.69 -32.18 26.06
C TYR A 31 -14.67 -30.66 26.27
N SER A 32 -14.07 -29.94 25.31
CA SER A 32 -14.10 -28.48 25.27
C SER A 32 -15.55 -27.96 25.24
N THR A 33 -15.75 -26.76 25.78
CA THR A 33 -17.05 -26.09 25.84
C THR A 33 -17.52 -25.57 24.47
N GLY A 34 -16.60 -25.41 23.52
CA GLY A 34 -16.86 -25.00 22.15
C GLY A 34 -16.36 -26.03 21.13
N ALA A 35 -17.10 -26.16 20.04
CA ALA A 35 -16.76 -27.01 18.91
C ALA A 35 -15.95 -26.25 17.85
N VAL A 36 -14.97 -26.93 17.27
CA VAL A 36 -14.19 -26.43 16.13
C VAL A 36 -15.05 -26.60 14.87
N GLN A 37 -15.53 -25.49 14.34
CA GLN A 37 -16.36 -25.44 13.13
C GLN A 37 -15.49 -25.31 11.88
N ASN A 38 -14.33 -24.66 12.00
CA ASN A 38 -13.41 -24.53 10.88
C ASN A 38 -12.82 -25.91 10.52
N THR A 39 -13.19 -26.41 9.34
CA THR A 39 -12.80 -27.75 8.89
C THR A 39 -11.31 -27.89 8.62
N GLU A 40 -10.65 -26.80 8.21
CA GLU A 40 -9.21 -26.78 7.94
C GLU A 40 -8.42 -26.86 9.25
N LEU A 41 -8.75 -26.00 10.22
CA LEU A 41 -8.18 -26.05 11.57
C LEU A 41 -8.38 -27.43 12.19
N LYS A 42 -9.61 -27.98 12.15
CA LYS A 42 -9.87 -29.32 12.67
C LYS A 42 -9.00 -30.38 11.99
N THR A 43 -8.84 -30.31 10.67
CA THR A 43 -7.98 -31.24 9.92
C THR A 43 -6.53 -31.14 10.35
N ILE A 44 -6.01 -29.92 10.49
CA ILE A 44 -4.65 -29.63 10.97
C ILE A 44 -4.45 -30.19 12.38
N LEU A 45 -5.41 -29.97 13.28
CA LEU A 45 -5.34 -30.44 14.66
C LEU A 45 -5.39 -31.98 14.74
N VAL A 46 -6.23 -32.64 13.94
CA VAL A 46 -6.26 -34.11 13.84
C VAL A 46 -4.91 -34.65 13.35
N GLN A 47 -4.29 -34.00 12.36
CA GLN A 47 -2.94 -34.39 11.89
C GLN A 47 -1.88 -34.23 12.98
N ARG A 48 -2.10 -33.30 13.93
CA ARG A 48 -1.25 -33.09 15.12
C ARG A 48 -1.63 -33.98 16.32
N GLY A 49 -2.58 -34.89 16.16
CA GLY A 49 -2.93 -35.92 17.14
C GLY A 49 -4.11 -35.58 18.06
N TYR A 50 -4.77 -34.44 17.88
CA TYR A 50 -5.95 -34.07 18.66
C TYR A 50 -7.20 -34.85 18.22
N THR A 51 -8.03 -35.24 19.18
CA THR A 51 -9.24 -36.01 18.93
C THR A 51 -10.48 -35.15 19.17
N PHE A 52 -11.51 -35.34 18.34
CA PHE A 52 -12.77 -34.60 18.43
C PHE A 52 -13.96 -35.56 18.49
N ASN A 53 -15.04 -35.17 19.15
CA ASN A 53 -16.32 -35.89 19.04
C ASN A 53 -17.08 -35.52 17.75
N GLU A 54 -18.24 -36.15 17.56
CA GLU A 54 -19.11 -35.95 16.40
C GLU A 54 -19.55 -34.49 16.24
N ASP A 55 -19.79 -33.79 17.35
CA ASP A 55 -20.19 -32.38 17.38
C ASP A 55 -19.02 -31.41 17.14
N GLY A 56 -17.77 -31.92 17.06
CA GLY A 56 -16.57 -31.13 16.82
C GLY A 56 -15.92 -30.56 18.08
N ASN A 57 -16.32 -30.99 19.27
CA ASN A 57 -15.65 -30.60 20.52
C ASN A 57 -14.36 -31.40 20.70
N LEU A 58 -13.30 -30.72 21.16
CA LEU A 58 -11.98 -31.29 21.43
C LEU A 58 -12.06 -32.19 22.67
N LEU A 59 -11.51 -33.41 22.59
CA LEU A 59 -11.32 -34.28 23.75
C LEU A 59 -10.23 -33.68 24.65
N LEU A 60 -10.55 -33.42 25.91
CA LEU A 60 -9.62 -32.87 26.90
C LEU A 60 -8.82 -33.99 27.57
N ASP A 61 -8.00 -34.68 26.77
CA ASP A 61 -7.04 -35.68 27.22
C ASP A 61 -5.72 -35.04 27.69
N ASP A 62 -4.73 -35.86 28.05
CA ASP A 62 -3.42 -35.38 28.50
C ASP A 62 -2.71 -34.52 27.44
N LEU A 63 -2.93 -34.77 26.14
CA LEU A 63 -2.35 -33.96 25.09
C LEU A 63 -2.98 -32.56 25.12
N ALA A 64 -4.31 -32.48 24.98
CA ALA A 64 -5.03 -31.21 24.95
C ALA A 64 -4.83 -30.36 26.22
N ASN A 65 -4.79 -30.99 27.39
CA ASN A 65 -4.60 -30.28 28.66
C ASN A 65 -3.15 -29.80 28.87
N ASN A 66 -2.16 -30.48 28.30
CA ASN A 66 -0.75 -30.08 28.43
C ASN A 66 -0.27 -29.20 27.27
N THR A 67 -1.08 -28.99 26.23
CA THR A 67 -0.77 -28.08 25.14
C THR A 67 -0.75 -26.64 25.65
N THR A 68 0.44 -26.11 25.87
CA THR A 68 0.68 -24.68 26.14
C THR A 68 1.21 -23.95 24.92
N THR A 69 1.78 -24.69 23.96
CA THR A 69 2.27 -24.17 22.68
C THR A 69 1.68 -24.96 21.53
N LEU A 70 1.34 -24.26 20.44
CA LEU A 70 0.82 -24.89 19.22
C LEU A 70 1.52 -24.32 18.00
N ASP A 71 2.20 -25.19 17.27
CA ASP A 71 2.77 -24.84 15.98
C ASP A 71 1.68 -24.89 14.90
N LEU A 72 1.44 -23.79 14.19
CA LEU A 72 0.57 -23.67 13.01
C LEU A 72 1.33 -23.06 11.83
N SER A 73 2.67 -23.11 11.85
CA SER A 73 3.51 -22.56 10.79
C SER A 73 3.27 -23.25 9.45
N GLY A 74 3.31 -22.48 8.37
CA GLY A 74 3.21 -23.00 7.00
C GLY A 74 1.90 -23.73 6.68
N THR A 75 0.87 -23.59 7.50
CA THR A 75 -0.41 -24.28 7.32
C THR A 75 -1.37 -23.54 6.38
N GLN A 76 -1.12 -22.26 6.14
CA GLN A 76 -2.01 -21.33 5.42
C GLN A 76 -3.40 -21.21 6.06
N ILE A 77 -3.50 -21.48 7.37
CA ILE A 77 -4.76 -21.38 8.10
C ILE A 77 -5.28 -19.94 8.04
N SER A 78 -6.58 -19.76 7.82
CA SER A 78 -7.20 -18.43 7.81
C SER A 78 -7.20 -17.79 9.21
N THR A 79 -6.98 -16.47 9.28
CA THR A 79 -7.09 -15.71 10.54
C THR A 79 -8.49 -15.81 11.17
N ASP A 80 -9.55 -16.03 10.37
CA ASP A 80 -10.90 -16.22 10.88
C ASP A 80 -11.07 -17.52 11.71
N ALA A 81 -10.16 -18.48 11.55
CA ALA A 81 -10.17 -19.71 12.34
C ALA A 81 -9.52 -19.55 13.72
N LEU A 82 -8.71 -18.52 13.93
CA LEU A 82 -7.87 -18.39 15.12
C LEU A 82 -8.69 -18.21 16.40
N ALA A 83 -9.86 -17.61 16.32
CA ALA A 83 -10.78 -17.47 17.45
C ALA A 83 -11.20 -18.82 18.04
N GLU A 84 -11.23 -19.89 17.24
CA GLU A 84 -11.58 -21.22 17.70
C GLU A 84 -10.50 -21.85 18.58
N LEU A 85 -9.26 -21.31 18.61
CA LEU A 85 -8.16 -21.77 19.47
C LEU A 85 -8.46 -21.64 20.98
N SER A 86 -9.51 -20.90 21.35
CA SER A 86 -10.00 -20.82 22.74
C SER A 86 -10.51 -22.16 23.28
N MET A 87 -10.65 -23.18 22.42
CA MET A 87 -11.04 -24.53 22.84
C MET A 87 -9.95 -25.24 23.66
N PHE A 88 -8.69 -24.81 23.52
CA PHE A 88 -7.59 -25.31 24.35
C PHE A 88 -7.60 -24.64 25.73
N PRO A 89 -7.55 -25.39 26.84
CA PRO A 89 -7.67 -24.81 28.17
C PRO A 89 -6.42 -24.05 28.62
N ASN A 90 -5.23 -24.45 28.15
CA ASN A 90 -3.94 -23.95 28.65
C ASN A 90 -3.02 -23.41 27.54
N LEU A 91 -3.51 -23.27 26.30
CA LEU A 91 -2.73 -22.77 25.18
C LEU A 91 -2.48 -21.27 25.35
N THR A 92 -1.19 -20.88 25.35
CA THR A 92 -0.74 -19.49 25.48
C THR A 92 0.11 -19.03 24.31
N ASP A 93 0.80 -19.96 23.63
CA ASP A 93 1.75 -19.62 22.57
C ASP A 93 1.38 -20.29 21.24
N VAL A 94 1.36 -19.51 20.17
CA VAL A 94 1.07 -19.99 18.81
C VAL A 94 2.18 -19.60 17.84
N ASP A 95 2.63 -20.56 17.05
CA ASP A 95 3.49 -20.30 15.91
C ASP A 95 2.62 -20.11 14.67
N LEU A 96 2.55 -18.87 14.17
CA LEU A 96 1.78 -18.46 13.02
C LEU A 96 2.68 -18.07 11.84
N SER A 97 3.95 -18.50 11.86
CA SER A 97 4.91 -18.18 10.81
C SER A 97 4.58 -18.79 9.45
N ASP A 98 5.09 -18.19 8.37
CA ASP A 98 5.01 -18.71 7.00
C ASP A 98 3.59 -19.05 6.50
N ASN A 99 2.55 -18.39 7.01
CA ASN A 99 1.16 -18.66 6.63
C ASN A 99 0.66 -17.82 5.45
N GLY A 100 1.47 -16.88 4.97
CA GLY A 100 1.09 -15.98 3.88
C GLY A 100 0.13 -14.86 4.32
N TYR A 101 0.15 -14.49 5.60
CA TYR A 101 -0.60 -13.33 6.09
C TYR A 101 -0.01 -12.03 5.55
N GLY A 102 -0.89 -11.08 5.26
CA GLY A 102 -0.54 -9.79 4.68
C GLY A 102 -1.70 -9.20 3.86
N PRO A 103 -1.75 -7.86 3.68
CA PRO A 103 -0.80 -6.89 4.22
C PRO A 103 -1.05 -6.51 5.69
N ALA A 104 -2.16 -6.94 6.31
CA ALA A 104 -2.51 -6.61 7.69
C ALA A 104 -2.74 -7.87 8.54
N PHE A 105 -2.48 -7.78 9.85
CA PHE A 105 -2.85 -8.81 10.83
C PHE A 105 -3.64 -8.20 11.98
N ASP A 106 -4.83 -8.73 12.21
CA ASP A 106 -5.76 -8.24 13.23
C ASP A 106 -5.66 -9.07 14.52
N PHE A 107 -5.15 -8.46 15.60
CA PHE A 107 -5.00 -9.12 16.89
C PHE A 107 -6.34 -9.48 17.55
N ALA A 108 -7.44 -8.84 17.18
CA ALA A 108 -8.77 -9.20 17.68
C ALA A 108 -9.24 -10.59 17.20
N LYS A 109 -8.53 -11.20 16.24
CA LYS A 109 -8.77 -12.58 15.79
C LYS A 109 -8.23 -13.62 16.77
N LEU A 110 -7.35 -13.24 17.69
CA LEU A 110 -6.75 -14.14 18.66
C LEU A 110 -7.60 -14.22 19.94
N PRO A 111 -7.78 -15.41 20.53
CA PRO A 111 -8.32 -15.53 21.87
C PRO A 111 -7.44 -14.81 22.91
N GLU A 112 -8.05 -14.20 23.93
CA GLU A 112 -7.35 -13.42 24.98
C GLU A 112 -6.23 -14.20 25.70
N GLN A 113 -6.40 -15.51 25.85
CA GLN A 113 -5.42 -16.40 26.49
C GLN A 113 -4.11 -16.58 25.69
N ILE A 114 -4.10 -16.24 24.40
CA ILE A 114 -2.94 -16.38 23.53
C ILE A 114 -2.10 -15.12 23.65
N THR A 115 -1.02 -15.20 24.42
CA THR A 115 -0.13 -14.07 24.70
C THR A 115 1.23 -14.19 24.00
N GLY A 116 1.58 -15.37 23.49
CA GLY A 116 2.78 -15.61 22.71
C GLY A 116 2.47 -15.85 21.24
N ILE A 117 2.98 -14.99 20.36
CA ILE A 117 2.68 -15.06 18.92
C ILE A 117 3.97 -14.98 18.10
N ASP A 118 4.11 -15.90 17.15
CA ASP A 118 5.15 -15.85 16.11
C ASP A 118 4.54 -15.56 14.74
N LEU A 119 4.84 -14.41 14.14
CA LEU A 119 4.34 -13.98 12.83
C LEU A 119 5.45 -13.96 11.76
N THR A 120 6.61 -14.57 12.03
CA THR A 120 7.75 -14.54 11.11
C THR A 120 7.42 -15.16 9.74
N GLY A 121 8.15 -14.79 8.69
CA GLY A 121 7.92 -15.34 7.34
C GLY A 121 6.62 -14.91 6.64
N ASN A 122 5.83 -14.01 7.24
CA ASN A 122 4.66 -13.38 6.61
C ASN A 122 5.01 -12.00 6.01
N GLU A 123 4.13 -11.43 5.17
CA GLU A 123 4.30 -10.10 4.55
C GLU A 123 3.31 -9.10 5.18
N ILE A 124 3.52 -8.78 6.46
CA ILE A 124 2.61 -7.94 7.26
C ILE A 124 3.20 -6.54 7.46
N TYR A 125 2.41 -5.52 7.15
CA TYR A 125 2.74 -4.10 7.22
C TYR A 125 1.87 -3.35 8.24
N ASP A 126 0.65 -3.82 8.51
CA ASP A 126 -0.31 -3.19 9.43
C ASP A 126 -0.72 -4.16 10.56
N TYR A 127 -0.79 -3.67 11.80
CA TYR A 127 -0.98 -4.48 13.02
C TYR A 127 -2.25 -4.07 13.75
N ASP A 128 -3.38 -4.29 13.08
CA ASP A 128 -4.71 -3.88 13.53
C ASP A 128 -5.03 -4.43 14.92
N ASN A 129 -5.67 -3.59 15.73
CA ASN A 129 -6.09 -3.93 17.10
C ASN A 129 -4.96 -4.41 18.03
N LEU A 130 -3.70 -4.07 17.75
CA LEU A 130 -2.60 -4.28 18.71
C LEU A 130 -2.64 -3.23 19.83
N VAL A 131 -2.87 -1.97 19.46
CA VAL A 131 -2.98 -0.83 20.38
C VAL A 131 -4.17 0.06 20.01
N SER A 132 -4.67 0.80 21.00
CA SER A 132 -5.57 1.93 20.80
C SER A 132 -4.86 3.22 21.20
N VAL A 133 -5.06 4.28 20.42
CA VAL A 133 -4.42 5.58 20.63
C VAL A 133 -5.47 6.66 20.75
N VAL A 134 -5.42 7.42 21.85
CA VAL A 134 -6.19 8.65 22.03
C VAL A 134 -5.21 9.81 21.98
N VAL A 135 -5.39 10.71 21.02
CA VAL A 135 -4.56 11.92 20.87
C VAL A 135 -5.33 13.10 21.45
N GLU A 136 -4.78 13.73 22.49
CA GLU A 136 -5.33 14.95 23.09
C GLU A 136 -5.08 16.18 22.20
N GLU A 137 -5.79 17.28 22.45
CA GLU A 137 -5.67 18.51 21.63
C GLU A 137 -4.25 19.11 21.62
N ASN A 138 -3.46 18.84 22.66
CA ASN A 138 -2.07 19.26 22.76
C ASN A 138 -1.08 18.34 22.00
N GLY A 139 -1.58 17.26 21.38
CA GLY A 139 -0.78 16.27 20.66
C GLY A 139 -0.26 15.13 21.53
N ASP A 140 -0.59 15.08 22.83
CA ASP A 140 -0.19 13.98 23.71
C ASP A 140 -0.96 12.70 23.35
N GLU A 141 -0.24 11.60 23.24
CA GLU A 141 -0.82 10.28 22.93
C GLU A 141 -0.99 9.44 24.20
N THR A 142 -2.20 8.98 24.46
CA THR A 142 -2.48 7.88 25.41
C THR A 142 -2.58 6.58 24.63
N VAL A 143 -1.65 5.65 24.87
CA VAL A 143 -1.59 4.35 24.21
C VAL A 143 -2.07 3.25 25.16
N THR A 144 -2.97 2.39 24.70
CA THR A 144 -3.49 1.23 25.44
C THR A 144 -3.24 -0.04 24.64
N ASN A 145 -2.61 -1.06 25.23
CA ASN A 145 -2.52 -2.38 24.61
C ASN A 145 -3.93 -2.99 24.54
N LEU A 146 -4.32 -3.49 23.38
CA LEU A 146 -5.62 -4.13 23.19
C LEU A 146 -5.57 -5.66 23.36
N HIS A 147 -4.36 -6.23 23.34
CA HIS A 147 -4.10 -7.64 23.57
C HIS A 147 -2.93 -7.79 24.55
N GLU A 148 -3.00 -8.77 25.46
CA GLU A 148 -1.88 -9.08 26.36
C GLU A 148 -0.81 -9.87 25.59
N ILE A 149 0.45 -9.43 25.67
CA ILE A 149 1.55 -9.99 24.90
C ILE A 149 2.72 -10.29 25.81
N THR A 150 3.19 -11.53 25.78
CA THR A 150 4.41 -12.01 26.47
C THR A 150 5.50 -12.40 25.48
N LYS A 151 5.15 -12.76 24.24
CA LYS A 151 6.08 -13.02 23.14
C LYS A 151 5.47 -12.48 21.84
N LEU A 152 6.26 -11.75 21.06
CA LEU A 152 5.86 -11.25 19.74
C LEU A 152 7.05 -11.30 18.78
N TYR A 153 7.06 -12.29 17.89
CA TYR A 153 8.08 -12.39 16.84
C TYR A 153 7.48 -11.89 15.53
N LEU A 154 8.19 -10.96 14.89
CA LEU A 154 7.69 -10.18 13.77
C LEU A 154 8.43 -10.52 12.48
N PRO A 155 7.75 -10.46 11.32
CA PRO A 155 8.41 -10.56 10.02
C PRO A 155 9.28 -9.31 9.76
N GLU A 156 10.16 -9.39 8.75
CA GLU A 156 11.06 -8.28 8.37
C GLU A 156 10.29 -7.01 7.97
N THR A 157 9.16 -7.18 7.27
CA THR A 157 8.28 -6.09 6.81
C THR A 157 7.68 -5.28 7.96
N ALA A 158 7.66 -5.82 9.18
CA ALA A 158 7.24 -5.13 10.40
C ALA A 158 8.05 -3.84 10.65
N LYS A 159 9.26 -3.74 10.09
CA LYS A 159 10.10 -2.56 10.18
C LYS A 159 9.41 -1.29 9.69
N GLU A 160 8.40 -1.41 8.82
CA GLU A 160 7.66 -0.31 8.20
C GLU A 160 6.48 0.20 9.04
N ASN A 161 6.00 -0.56 10.03
CA ASN A 161 4.87 -0.14 10.85
C ASN A 161 5.30 0.83 11.96
N ILE A 162 5.05 2.12 11.74
CA ILE A 162 5.30 3.18 12.73
C ILE A 162 4.05 3.40 13.61
N GLU A 163 2.87 3.17 13.05
CA GLU A 163 1.60 3.53 13.68
C GLU A 163 1.31 2.70 14.94
N ASP A 164 1.52 1.39 14.91
CA ASP A 164 1.11 0.49 15.99
C ASP A 164 2.33 -0.04 16.77
N LEU A 165 3.30 -0.61 16.06
CA LEU A 165 4.43 -1.32 16.67
C LEU A 165 5.35 -0.39 17.46
N VAL A 166 5.61 0.82 16.97
CA VAL A 166 6.44 1.79 17.70
C VAL A 166 5.73 2.26 18.97
N ARG A 167 4.42 2.47 18.92
CA ARG A 167 3.61 2.86 20.08
C ARG A 167 3.53 1.73 21.10
N PHE A 168 3.30 0.50 20.64
CA PHE A 168 3.37 -0.70 21.47
C PHE A 168 4.74 -0.83 22.14
N TYR A 169 5.84 -0.72 21.37
CA TYR A 169 7.19 -0.81 21.90
C TYR A 169 7.46 0.27 22.97
N ARG A 170 7.07 1.52 22.72
CA ARG A 170 7.24 2.63 23.67
C ARG A 170 6.47 2.39 24.98
N GLN A 171 5.21 1.99 24.86
CA GLN A 171 4.34 1.69 26.01
C GLN A 171 4.89 0.54 26.86
N ASN A 172 5.54 -0.44 26.22
CA ASN A 172 6.02 -1.66 26.86
C ASN A 172 7.55 -1.72 27.04
N LYS A 173 8.26 -0.60 26.86
CA LYS A 173 9.72 -0.56 26.81
C LYS A 173 10.39 -1.16 28.06
N GLU A 174 9.84 -0.90 29.24
CA GLU A 174 10.36 -1.46 30.50
C GLU A 174 10.18 -2.98 30.55
N ALA A 175 9.02 -3.50 30.16
CA ALA A 175 8.72 -4.94 30.16
C ALA A 175 9.57 -5.69 29.13
N ILE A 176 9.80 -5.10 27.95
CA ILE A 176 10.67 -5.63 26.91
C ILE A 176 12.13 -5.65 27.39
N THR A 177 12.61 -4.54 27.97
CA THR A 177 13.98 -4.44 28.50
C THR A 177 14.22 -5.42 29.67
N ALA A 178 13.19 -5.65 30.50
CA ALA A 178 13.23 -6.62 31.59
C ALA A 178 13.09 -8.09 31.11
N GLY A 179 12.77 -8.31 29.82
CA GLY A 179 12.57 -9.65 29.25
C GLY A 179 11.24 -10.31 29.63
N THR A 180 10.27 -9.55 30.16
CA THR A 180 8.90 -10.05 30.41
C THR A 180 8.09 -10.14 29.11
N ILE A 181 8.42 -9.28 28.14
CA ILE A 181 7.92 -9.37 26.78
C ILE A 181 9.09 -9.68 25.85
N ASP A 182 9.08 -10.87 25.24
CA ASP A 182 10.08 -11.27 24.25
C ASP A 182 9.67 -10.79 22.86
N MET A 183 10.07 -9.57 22.52
CA MET A 183 9.78 -8.93 21.23
C MET A 183 11.00 -9.01 20.30
N LYS A 184 10.82 -9.67 19.15
CA LYS A 184 11.86 -9.86 18.14
C LYS A 184 11.34 -9.61 16.73
N MET A 185 12.24 -9.34 15.80
CA MET A 185 11.95 -9.16 14.38
C MET A 185 13.01 -9.89 13.55
N THR A 186 12.60 -10.56 12.48
CA THR A 186 13.56 -11.16 11.55
C THR A 186 14.26 -10.10 10.73
N ASP A 187 15.56 -10.27 10.50
CA ASP A 187 16.30 -9.52 9.48
C ASP A 187 16.04 -10.07 8.07
N VAL A 188 16.67 -9.44 7.07
CA VAL A 188 16.57 -9.81 5.64
C VAL A 188 17.02 -11.24 5.34
N ASP A 189 17.82 -11.85 6.21
CA ASP A 189 18.31 -13.22 6.10
C ASP A 189 17.44 -14.21 6.92
N GLY A 190 16.39 -13.72 7.57
CA GLY A 190 15.47 -14.50 8.39
C GLY A 190 15.96 -14.76 9.82
N ASN A 191 17.03 -14.10 10.28
CA ASN A 191 17.52 -14.30 11.65
C ASN A 191 16.74 -13.39 12.62
N LEU A 192 16.34 -13.95 13.75
CA LEU A 192 15.66 -13.21 14.81
C LEU A 192 16.62 -12.26 15.53
N GLN A 193 16.27 -10.97 15.51
CA GLN A 193 16.94 -9.91 16.27
C GLN A 193 15.99 -9.32 17.30
N THR A 194 16.53 -8.78 18.39
CA THR A 194 15.72 -7.97 19.32
C THR A 194 15.10 -6.80 18.55
N TYR A 195 13.80 -6.56 18.74
CA TYR A 195 13.15 -5.44 18.08
C TYR A 195 13.75 -4.10 18.55
N THR A 196 14.02 -3.21 17.59
CA THR A 196 14.44 -1.84 17.84
C THR A 196 13.65 -0.89 16.95
N THR A 197 13.73 0.41 17.24
CA THR A 197 13.19 1.48 16.39
C THR A 197 14.23 2.03 15.42
N LEU A 198 15.44 1.47 15.40
CA LEU A 198 16.52 1.91 14.53
C LEU A 198 16.39 1.26 13.14
N ARG A 199 16.59 2.06 12.09
CA ARG A 199 16.54 1.63 10.68
C ARG A 199 17.75 2.14 9.94
N ASP A 200 18.36 1.26 9.16
CA ASP A 200 19.47 1.63 8.30
C ASP A 200 19.00 2.45 7.10
N VAL A 201 19.90 3.33 6.62
CA VAL A 201 19.75 4.07 5.38
C VAL A 201 20.88 3.64 4.45
N PRO A 202 20.64 2.70 3.51
CA PRO A 202 21.71 2.08 2.73
C PRO A 202 22.46 3.06 1.81
N ASP A 203 21.79 4.09 1.32
CA ASP A 203 22.38 5.10 0.42
C ASP A 203 22.97 6.26 1.22
N ALA A 204 24.29 6.46 1.10
CA ALA A 204 25.01 7.51 1.82
C ALA A 204 24.58 8.94 1.42
N ASN A 205 24.13 9.14 0.18
CA ASN A 205 23.62 10.44 -0.27
C ASN A 205 22.24 10.71 0.32
N LEU A 206 21.39 9.68 0.41
CA LEU A 206 20.11 9.80 1.13
C LEU A 206 20.33 10.08 2.62
N LEU A 207 21.25 9.35 3.27
CA LEU A 207 21.60 9.62 4.67
C LEU A 207 22.09 11.05 4.88
N THR A 208 22.91 11.57 3.95
CA THR A 208 23.37 12.96 3.98
C THR A 208 22.20 13.95 3.83
N TYR A 209 21.26 13.67 2.92
CA TYR A 209 20.05 14.45 2.75
C TYR A 209 19.21 14.48 4.04
N LEU A 210 18.97 13.32 4.65
CA LEU A 210 18.18 13.19 5.88
C LEU A 210 18.86 13.90 7.06
N LYS A 211 20.17 13.72 7.25
CA LYS A 211 20.93 14.44 8.30
C LYS A 211 20.86 15.96 8.14
N THR A 212 20.77 16.45 6.90
CA THR A 212 20.74 17.88 6.62
C THR A 212 19.35 18.48 6.84
N ASN A 213 18.30 17.78 6.41
CA ASN A 213 16.94 18.34 6.33
C ASN A 213 16.00 17.83 7.44
N PHE A 214 16.26 16.63 7.97
CA PHE A 214 15.46 15.95 8.98
C PHE A 214 16.31 15.41 10.14
N PRO A 215 17.27 16.17 10.72
CA PRO A 215 18.17 15.66 11.74
C PRO A 215 17.46 15.11 12.99
N ASP A 216 16.21 15.53 13.27
CA ASP A 216 15.46 15.04 14.44
C ASP A 216 15.10 13.55 14.28
N LEU A 217 15.05 13.04 13.04
CA LEU A 217 14.74 11.64 12.75
C LEU A 217 15.95 10.70 13.00
N LEU A 218 17.16 11.22 13.17
CA LEU A 218 18.39 10.41 13.18
C LEU A 218 18.88 10.13 14.61
N ASP A 219 19.30 8.88 14.84
CA ASP A 219 20.21 8.50 15.91
C ASP A 219 21.54 8.05 15.29
N GLY A 220 22.52 8.96 15.29
CA GLY A 220 23.78 8.78 14.59
C GLY A 220 23.62 8.64 13.07
N ASP A 221 23.86 7.44 12.56
CA ASP A 221 23.79 7.09 11.13
C ASP A 221 22.51 6.34 10.75
N GLN A 222 21.64 6.08 11.73
CA GLN A 222 20.37 5.36 11.56
C GLN A 222 19.20 6.31 11.78
N ILE A 223 18.06 5.96 11.19
CA ILE A 223 16.76 6.58 11.52
C ILE A 223 16.25 5.92 12.79
N ASP A 224 15.84 6.70 13.79
CA ASP A 224 15.00 6.22 14.89
C ASP A 224 13.53 6.60 14.61
N ILE A 225 12.73 5.61 14.23
CA ILE A 225 11.31 5.82 13.88
C ILE A 225 10.43 6.19 15.08
N SER A 226 10.97 6.20 16.30
CA SER A 226 10.29 6.71 17.49
C SER A 226 10.47 8.21 17.72
N ASN A 227 11.38 8.84 16.98
CA ASN A 227 11.65 10.27 17.13
C ASN A 227 10.50 11.12 16.57
N HIS A 228 10.30 12.26 17.23
CA HIS A 228 9.33 13.26 16.81
C HIS A 228 10.03 14.38 16.06
N LEU A 229 9.37 14.90 15.02
CA LEU A 229 9.89 16.01 14.25
C LEU A 229 9.57 17.35 14.94
N GLY A 230 10.58 18.21 15.08
CA GLY A 230 10.39 19.58 15.52
C GLY A 230 9.56 20.40 14.53
N ALA A 231 9.04 21.53 15.00
CA ALA A 231 8.11 22.37 14.23
C ALA A 231 8.62 22.80 12.84
N SER A 232 9.93 22.95 12.64
CA SER A 232 10.51 23.30 11.33
C SER A 232 10.61 22.12 10.37
N GLN A 233 10.69 20.89 10.88
CA GLN A 233 10.86 19.67 10.08
C GLN A 233 9.51 19.00 9.80
N LYS A 234 8.56 19.09 10.73
CA LYS A 234 7.26 18.41 10.60
C LYS A 234 6.50 18.77 9.33
N THR A 235 6.56 20.02 8.86
CA THR A 235 5.90 20.45 7.61
C THR A 235 6.87 20.58 6.43
N ALA A 236 8.14 20.20 6.59
CA ALA A 236 9.13 20.38 5.55
C ALA A 236 8.80 19.49 4.34
N GLU A 237 8.89 20.08 3.14
CA GLU A 237 8.70 19.36 1.89
C GLU A 237 9.91 18.45 1.61
N ILE A 238 9.65 17.26 1.06
CA ILE A 238 10.71 16.37 0.61
C ILE A 238 11.02 16.71 -0.85
N LEU A 239 12.28 17.06 -1.10
CA LEU A 239 12.81 17.36 -2.43
C LEU A 239 14.23 16.79 -2.55
N ILE A 240 14.35 15.62 -3.15
CA ILE A 240 15.63 14.99 -3.49
C ILE A 240 15.85 15.18 -4.99
N LYS A 241 16.85 15.99 -5.35
CA LYS A 241 17.13 16.43 -6.72
C LYS A 241 18.02 15.42 -7.45
N PRO A 242 18.05 15.44 -8.80
CA PRO A 242 19.00 14.63 -9.57
C PRO A 242 20.46 14.82 -9.13
N THR A 243 20.82 16.04 -8.73
CA THR A 243 22.18 16.40 -8.28
C THR A 243 22.58 15.80 -6.93
N ASP A 244 21.61 15.30 -6.17
CA ASP A 244 21.87 14.64 -4.88
C ASP A 244 22.40 13.21 -5.10
N ASN A 245 22.29 12.67 -6.33
CA ASN A 245 22.83 11.37 -6.73
C ASN A 245 22.38 10.20 -5.85
N VAL A 246 21.15 10.26 -5.33
CA VAL A 246 20.53 9.15 -4.61
C VAL A 246 20.12 8.07 -5.61
N THR A 247 20.48 6.82 -5.31
CA THR A 247 20.16 5.65 -6.16
C THR A 247 19.35 4.59 -5.42
N ASN A 248 19.47 4.49 -4.10
CA ASN A 248 18.57 3.71 -3.28
C ASN A 248 17.81 4.66 -2.33
N PHE A 249 16.49 4.70 -2.45
CA PHE A 249 15.61 5.55 -1.65
C PHE A 249 15.10 4.85 -0.36
N GLU A 250 15.58 3.65 -0.03
CA GLU A 250 15.28 2.99 1.24
C GLU A 250 15.74 3.84 2.42
N GLY A 251 14.80 4.12 3.33
CA GLY A 251 14.89 5.10 4.41
C GLY A 251 13.79 6.16 4.31
N ILE A 252 13.37 6.54 3.09
CA ILE A 252 12.37 7.60 2.90
C ILE A 252 10.97 7.19 3.36
N GLN A 253 10.64 5.89 3.30
CA GLN A 253 9.38 5.33 3.78
C GLN A 253 9.14 5.65 5.24
N TYR A 254 10.19 5.67 6.06
CA TYR A 254 10.06 5.95 7.49
C TYR A 254 9.74 7.40 7.81
N LEU A 255 10.15 8.34 6.94
CA LEU A 255 9.77 9.74 7.06
C LEU A 255 8.33 9.96 6.60
N VAL A 256 7.95 9.43 5.44
CA VAL A 256 6.61 9.68 4.86
C VAL A 256 5.49 8.95 5.59
N ALA A 257 5.79 7.80 6.22
CA ALA A 257 4.85 7.05 7.05
C ALA A 257 4.83 7.53 8.51
N SER A 258 5.69 8.48 8.89
CA SER A 258 5.71 9.00 10.26
C SER A 258 4.41 9.76 10.56
N PRO A 259 3.69 9.43 11.67
CA PRO A 259 2.49 10.18 12.06
C PRO A 259 2.82 11.63 12.48
N TYR A 260 4.09 11.94 12.71
CA TYR A 260 4.56 13.27 13.11
C TYR A 260 5.01 14.13 11.92
N TRP A 261 4.95 13.60 10.69
CA TRP A 261 5.25 14.35 9.48
C TRP A 261 3.96 14.80 8.79
N GLU A 262 3.86 16.10 8.55
CA GLU A 262 2.71 16.82 7.98
C GLU A 262 3.13 17.55 6.68
N GLY A 263 4.21 17.11 6.03
CA GLY A 263 4.70 17.74 4.82
C GLY A 263 3.70 17.64 3.66
N ALA A 264 3.64 18.67 2.84
CA ALA A 264 2.64 18.75 1.77
C ALA A 264 3.10 18.15 0.43
N LYS A 265 4.41 17.88 0.26
CA LYS A 265 4.98 17.47 -1.02
C LYS A 265 6.08 16.42 -0.85
N VAL A 266 6.06 15.43 -1.74
CA VAL A 266 7.13 14.45 -1.95
C VAL A 266 7.62 14.56 -3.38
N SER A 267 8.88 14.90 -3.57
CA SER A 267 9.51 15.00 -4.90
C SER A 267 10.84 14.25 -4.92
N LEU A 268 10.85 13.12 -5.62
CA LEU A 268 11.97 12.21 -5.73
C LEU A 268 12.45 12.16 -7.19
N TYR A 269 13.71 12.52 -7.41
CA TYR A 269 14.32 12.48 -8.73
C TYR A 269 15.64 11.70 -8.65
N SER A 270 15.86 10.81 -9.60
CA SER A 270 17.19 10.22 -9.82
C SER A 270 18.01 11.03 -10.82
N ALA A 271 19.29 10.69 -10.97
CA ALA A 271 20.20 11.31 -11.93
C ALA A 271 19.86 10.99 -13.41
N GLY A 272 18.86 10.14 -13.68
CA GLY A 272 18.39 9.81 -15.03
C GLY A 272 18.15 8.30 -15.23
N ALA A 273 17.62 7.90 -16.38
CA ALA A 273 17.21 6.52 -16.68
C ALA A 273 18.31 5.45 -16.49
N GLU A 274 19.58 5.83 -16.62
CA GLU A 274 20.73 4.92 -16.47
C GLU A 274 21.17 4.73 -15.00
N SER A 275 20.58 5.46 -14.04
CA SER A 275 20.99 5.41 -12.64
C SER A 275 20.62 4.11 -11.94
N GLY A 276 19.67 3.34 -12.49
CA GLY A 276 19.13 2.14 -11.86
C GLY A 276 18.48 2.42 -10.50
N ALA A 277 17.96 3.64 -10.30
CA ALA A 277 17.46 4.04 -9.00
C ALA A 277 16.20 3.28 -8.61
N SER A 278 16.07 2.97 -7.31
CA SER A 278 14.94 2.24 -6.77
C SER A 278 14.42 2.85 -5.47
N ALA A 279 13.13 2.68 -5.20
CA ALA A 279 12.50 3.08 -3.95
C ALA A 279 11.52 2.00 -3.46
N PRO A 280 11.37 1.83 -2.13
CA PRO A 280 10.31 1.00 -1.58
C PRO A 280 8.92 1.56 -1.93
N ARG A 281 7.87 0.78 -1.67
CA ARG A 281 6.50 1.28 -1.68
C ARG A 281 6.33 2.32 -0.57
N LEU A 282 5.63 3.42 -0.87
CA LEU A 282 5.49 4.54 0.07
C LEU A 282 4.03 4.72 0.51
N LYS A 283 3.72 4.50 1.79
CA LYS A 283 2.42 4.82 2.40
C LYS A 283 2.38 6.30 2.78
N LEU A 284 1.50 7.05 2.14
CA LEU A 284 1.47 8.52 2.25
C LEU A 284 0.38 9.00 3.22
N GLY A 285 0.74 9.99 4.04
CA GLY A 285 -0.19 10.64 4.97
C GLY A 285 -1.17 11.61 4.31
N LYS A 286 -2.19 12.01 5.08
CA LYS A 286 -3.32 12.84 4.63
C LYS A 286 -2.96 14.23 4.12
N PHE A 287 -1.88 14.83 4.61
CA PHE A 287 -1.49 16.20 4.28
C PHE A 287 -0.79 16.34 2.92
N ILE A 288 -0.48 15.21 2.26
CA ILE A 288 0.22 15.21 0.98
C ILE A 288 -0.70 15.74 -0.11
N THR A 289 -0.29 16.84 -0.72
CA THR A 289 -0.99 17.47 -1.84
C THR A 289 -0.37 17.16 -3.19
N GLN A 290 0.92 16.80 -3.21
CA GLN A 290 1.68 16.58 -4.44
C GLN A 290 2.72 15.47 -4.31
N ILE A 291 2.79 14.65 -5.35
CA ILE A 291 3.79 13.59 -5.52
C ILE A 291 4.49 13.78 -6.86
N ILE A 292 5.82 13.74 -6.84
CA ILE A 292 6.65 13.63 -8.04
C ILE A 292 7.65 12.47 -7.86
N MET A 293 7.71 11.56 -8.83
CA MET A 293 8.71 10.50 -8.91
C MET A 293 9.21 10.38 -10.35
N GLN A 294 10.51 10.57 -10.57
CA GLN A 294 11.09 10.49 -11.91
C GLN A 294 12.30 9.58 -11.95
N GLU A 295 12.33 8.67 -12.94
CA GLU A 295 13.45 7.79 -13.24
C GLU A 295 13.83 6.88 -12.06
N ILE A 296 12.81 6.41 -11.32
CA ILE A 296 12.94 5.55 -10.15
C ILE A 296 12.01 4.35 -10.32
N ALA A 297 12.56 3.14 -10.19
CA ALA A 297 11.78 1.91 -10.11
C ALA A 297 11.17 1.76 -8.71
N SER A 298 9.86 1.65 -8.62
CA SER A 298 9.14 1.46 -7.36
C SER A 298 7.75 0.90 -7.66
N GLU A 299 7.24 0.06 -6.77
CA GLU A 299 5.84 -0.39 -6.82
C GLU A 299 4.84 0.77 -6.62
N GLY A 300 5.34 1.95 -6.22
CA GLY A 300 4.60 3.20 -6.21
C GLY A 300 4.19 3.62 -4.81
N PHE A 301 2.95 4.12 -4.70
CA PHE A 301 2.45 4.75 -3.50
C PHE A 301 1.19 4.03 -3.02
N ASP A 302 1.09 3.84 -1.70
CA ASP A 302 -0.20 3.61 -1.05
C ASP A 302 -0.82 4.98 -0.73
N LEU A 303 -1.93 5.27 -1.41
CA LEU A 303 -2.66 6.54 -1.37
C LEU A 303 -3.94 6.44 -0.52
N SER A 304 -4.16 5.33 0.17
CA SER A 304 -5.37 5.08 0.98
C SER A 304 -5.67 6.19 2.00
N ASN A 305 -4.61 6.81 2.54
CA ASN A 305 -4.71 7.90 3.51
C ASN A 305 -4.59 9.31 2.91
N ALA A 306 -4.31 9.44 1.61
CA ALA A 306 -3.95 10.70 0.96
C ALA A 306 -5.18 11.54 0.54
N THR A 307 -5.97 12.01 1.52
CA THR A 307 -7.24 12.72 1.28
C THR A 307 -7.09 14.08 0.61
N ASP A 308 -5.94 14.73 0.74
CA ASP A 308 -5.67 16.08 0.20
C ASP A 308 -4.83 16.03 -1.09
N LEU A 309 -4.63 14.84 -1.66
CA LEU A 309 -3.79 14.68 -2.85
C LEU A 309 -4.47 15.27 -4.09
N ARG A 310 -3.81 16.21 -4.76
CA ARG A 310 -4.32 16.84 -6.00
C ARG A 310 -3.41 16.64 -7.20
N ALA A 311 -2.12 16.35 -7.00
CA ALA A 311 -1.16 16.32 -8.09
C ALA A 311 -0.26 15.08 -8.00
N VAL A 312 -0.27 14.27 -9.05
CA VAL A 312 0.62 13.11 -9.21
C VAL A 312 1.40 13.24 -10.51
N TRP A 313 2.72 13.18 -10.42
CA TRP A 313 3.60 13.11 -11.57
C TRP A 313 4.58 11.95 -11.42
N ILE A 314 4.38 10.90 -12.20
CA ILE A 314 5.28 9.75 -12.26
C ILE A 314 5.81 9.61 -13.68
N GLN A 315 7.13 9.60 -13.81
CA GLN A 315 7.82 9.50 -15.10
C GLN A 315 8.86 8.38 -15.07
N ASN A 316 8.82 7.55 -16.10
CA ASN A 316 9.80 6.48 -16.34
C ASN A 316 9.96 5.53 -15.14
N ASN A 317 8.83 5.09 -14.55
CA ASN A 317 8.81 4.06 -13.52
C ASN A 317 8.48 2.70 -14.15
N SER A 318 9.33 1.70 -13.94
CA SER A 318 9.20 0.36 -14.55
C SER A 318 8.34 -0.63 -13.78
N ALA A 319 7.98 -0.37 -12.53
CA ALA A 319 7.38 -1.35 -11.61
C ALA A 319 5.96 -0.99 -11.13
N ILE A 320 5.55 0.28 -11.23
CA ILE A 320 4.22 0.70 -10.78
C ILE A 320 3.11 0.07 -11.61
N THR A 321 2.13 -0.54 -10.94
CA THR A 321 1.03 -1.28 -11.58
C THR A 321 -0.33 -0.59 -11.45
N SER A 322 -0.52 0.24 -10.42
CA SER A 322 -1.76 0.99 -10.22
C SER A 322 -1.53 2.32 -9.51
N ILE A 323 -2.43 3.28 -9.74
CA ILE A 323 -2.55 4.51 -8.96
C ILE A 323 -4.03 4.71 -8.62
N ASP A 324 -4.35 4.81 -7.33
CA ASP A 324 -5.71 4.98 -6.85
C ASP A 324 -5.88 6.36 -6.18
N LEU A 325 -6.52 7.30 -6.89
CA LEU A 325 -6.85 8.63 -6.36
C LEU A 325 -8.26 8.70 -5.79
N SER A 326 -8.99 7.57 -5.70
CA SER A 326 -10.38 7.57 -5.24
C SER A 326 -10.57 8.08 -3.80
N HIS A 327 -9.52 7.97 -3.00
CA HIS A 327 -9.46 8.45 -1.62
C HIS A 327 -9.30 9.97 -1.51
N SER A 328 -8.89 10.66 -2.58
CA SER A 328 -8.76 12.11 -2.55
C SER A 328 -10.13 12.78 -2.51
N THR A 329 -10.31 13.63 -1.52
CA THR A 329 -11.53 14.43 -1.33
C THR A 329 -11.50 15.73 -2.12
N ILE A 330 -10.32 16.13 -2.63
CA ILE A 330 -10.14 17.41 -3.31
C ILE A 330 -9.79 17.28 -4.79
N TRP A 331 -9.25 16.12 -5.23
CA TRP A 331 -8.82 15.95 -6.62
C TRP A 331 -10.02 16.17 -7.55
N GLY A 332 -9.88 17.19 -8.38
CA GLY A 332 -10.84 17.67 -9.36
C GLY A 332 -12.20 18.11 -8.86
N GLN A 333 -12.36 18.35 -7.56
CA GLN A 333 -13.65 18.67 -6.96
C GLN A 333 -13.84 20.16 -6.62
N ARG A 334 -12.79 20.98 -6.77
CA ARG A 334 -12.82 22.41 -6.40
C ARG A 334 -13.42 23.29 -7.50
N ASP A 335 -13.47 24.59 -7.29
CA ASP A 335 -13.96 25.55 -8.30
C ASP A 335 -13.08 25.57 -9.56
N GLN A 336 -13.65 26.06 -10.66
CA GLN A 336 -12.98 26.06 -11.97
C GLN A 336 -11.73 26.94 -11.98
N GLU A 337 -11.69 28.04 -11.21
CA GLU A 337 -10.55 28.94 -11.14
C GLU A 337 -9.37 28.24 -10.46
N THR A 338 -9.63 27.51 -9.37
CA THR A 338 -8.65 26.70 -8.65
C THR A 338 -8.18 25.51 -9.48
N GLU A 339 -9.11 24.75 -10.07
CA GLU A 339 -8.76 23.55 -10.85
C GLU A 339 -8.13 23.89 -12.20
N GLY A 340 -8.40 25.07 -12.76
CA GLY A 340 -7.76 25.57 -13.97
C GLY A 340 -6.38 26.18 -13.75
N ASN A 341 -5.90 26.30 -12.51
CA ASN A 341 -4.64 26.93 -12.18
C ASN A 341 -3.46 25.93 -12.32
N ASN A 342 -2.37 26.33 -13.00
CA ASN A 342 -1.23 25.42 -13.22
C ASN A 342 -0.52 24.96 -11.94
N THR A 343 -0.59 25.77 -10.88
CA THR A 343 0.17 25.60 -9.65
C THR A 343 -0.66 24.81 -8.64
N TYR A 344 -1.96 25.12 -8.54
CA TYR A 344 -2.86 24.61 -7.50
C TYR A 344 -3.91 23.64 -8.02
N GLY A 345 -4.12 23.55 -9.33
CA GLY A 345 -5.10 22.66 -9.93
C GLY A 345 -4.71 21.19 -9.81
N SER A 346 -5.70 20.33 -10.03
CA SER A 346 -5.50 18.89 -10.00
C SER A 346 -4.78 18.42 -11.25
N ALA A 347 -3.82 17.52 -11.08
CA ALA A 347 -2.99 17.06 -12.17
C ALA A 347 -2.65 15.58 -12.04
N ILE A 348 -2.71 14.87 -13.16
CA ILE A 348 -2.13 13.54 -13.31
C ILE A 348 -1.20 13.57 -14.51
N ARG A 349 0.06 13.20 -14.28
CA ARG A 349 1.09 13.06 -15.31
C ARG A 349 1.77 11.71 -15.16
N MET A 350 1.34 10.75 -15.95
CA MET A 350 1.86 9.38 -15.94
C MET A 350 2.53 9.12 -17.29
N THR A 351 3.85 9.11 -17.32
CA THR A 351 4.58 8.95 -18.59
C THR A 351 5.64 7.86 -18.51
N GLY A 352 5.74 7.02 -19.54
CA GLY A 352 6.77 5.99 -19.63
C GLY A 352 6.70 4.94 -18.51
N CYS A 353 5.49 4.59 -18.07
CA CYS A 353 5.25 3.60 -17.03
C CYS A 353 4.67 2.31 -17.64
N PRO A 354 5.51 1.42 -18.21
CA PRO A 354 5.02 0.30 -19.04
C PRO A 354 4.27 -0.78 -18.26
N ALA A 355 4.44 -0.87 -16.93
CA ALA A 355 3.76 -1.83 -16.07
C ALA A 355 2.41 -1.35 -15.53
N LEU A 356 2.06 -0.06 -15.72
CA LEU A 356 0.86 0.55 -15.16
C LEU A 356 -0.39 0.02 -15.86
N LYS A 357 -1.28 -0.61 -15.10
CA LYS A 357 -2.53 -1.21 -15.57
C LYS A 357 -3.76 -0.38 -15.27
N GLU A 358 -3.76 0.31 -14.14
CA GLU A 358 -4.94 1.00 -13.63
C GLU A 358 -4.65 2.39 -13.10
N ILE A 359 -5.52 3.34 -13.45
CA ILE A 359 -5.60 4.66 -12.82
C ILE A 359 -7.05 4.88 -12.40
N LYS A 360 -7.31 5.05 -11.10
CA LYS A 360 -8.64 5.39 -10.57
C LYS A 360 -8.70 6.85 -10.15
N LEU A 361 -9.80 7.50 -10.49
CA LEU A 361 -10.14 8.85 -10.06
C LEU A 361 -11.21 8.82 -8.96
N PRO A 362 -11.43 9.93 -8.22
CA PRO A 362 -12.57 10.05 -7.33
C PRO A 362 -13.90 9.74 -8.03
N GLU A 363 -14.73 8.93 -7.38
CA GLU A 363 -16.08 8.58 -7.86
C GLU A 363 -17.03 9.78 -7.67
N LYS A 364 -16.99 10.71 -8.62
CA LYS A 364 -17.80 11.93 -8.68
C LYS A 364 -18.38 12.14 -10.07
N ASP A 365 -19.56 12.74 -10.14
CA ASP A 365 -20.25 13.02 -11.40
C ASP A 365 -19.55 14.10 -12.26
N GLU A 366 -18.85 15.01 -11.59
CA GLU A 366 -18.14 16.12 -12.21
C GLU A 366 -16.74 16.24 -11.60
N LEU A 367 -15.73 16.11 -12.45
CA LEU A 367 -14.33 16.41 -12.14
C LEU A 367 -13.79 17.52 -13.04
N LYS A 368 -12.90 18.35 -12.50
CA LYS A 368 -12.21 19.45 -13.20
C LYS A 368 -10.71 19.33 -12.94
N ALA A 369 -9.88 19.34 -13.96
CA ALA A 369 -8.44 19.20 -13.79
C ALA A 369 -7.68 20.32 -14.49
N TYR A 370 -6.47 20.61 -14.00
CA TYR A 370 -5.54 21.42 -14.76
C TYR A 370 -4.92 20.55 -15.86
N ALA A 371 -4.34 19.40 -15.50
CA ALA A 371 -3.60 18.57 -16.45
C ALA A 371 -3.95 17.08 -16.34
N ILE A 372 -4.14 16.45 -17.49
CA ILE A 372 -4.20 15.01 -17.64
C ILE A 372 -3.23 14.65 -18.77
N ASP A 373 -2.10 14.05 -18.40
CA ASP A 373 -0.99 13.67 -19.28
C ASP A 373 -0.70 12.17 -19.09
N ILE A 374 -1.07 11.36 -20.08
CA ILE A 374 -0.88 9.91 -20.08
C ILE A 374 -0.19 9.48 -21.37
N GLU A 375 1.03 9.00 -21.25
CA GLU A 375 1.91 8.75 -22.38
C GLU A 375 2.77 7.50 -22.17
N CYS A 376 2.91 6.65 -23.20
CA CYS A 376 3.74 5.44 -23.17
C CYS A 376 3.38 4.49 -22.02
N LEU A 377 2.10 4.08 -21.96
CA LEU A 377 1.52 3.20 -20.95
C LEU A 377 1.06 1.88 -21.59
N ASP A 378 2.00 0.98 -21.83
CA ASP A 378 1.80 -0.22 -22.66
C ASP A 378 0.86 -1.27 -22.03
N ALA A 379 0.79 -1.32 -20.70
CA ALA A 379 -0.06 -2.25 -19.95
C ALA A 379 -1.39 -1.64 -19.47
N LEU A 380 -1.71 -0.40 -19.84
CA LEU A 380 -2.91 0.26 -19.32
C LEU A 380 -4.18 -0.47 -19.78
N GLU A 381 -4.98 -0.91 -18.80
CA GLU A 381 -6.22 -1.66 -18.97
C GLU A 381 -7.43 -0.79 -18.61
N THR A 382 -7.34 -0.02 -17.51
CA THR A 382 -8.44 0.80 -16.98
C THR A 382 -8.01 2.24 -16.70
N PHE A 383 -8.70 3.19 -17.33
CA PHE A 383 -8.65 4.61 -17.01
C PHE A 383 -9.86 5.31 -17.63
N ASP A 384 -10.87 5.60 -16.81
CA ASP A 384 -12.09 6.30 -17.23
C ASP A 384 -12.04 7.76 -16.80
N ILE A 385 -12.10 8.67 -17.77
CA ILE A 385 -12.14 10.12 -17.56
C ILE A 385 -13.44 10.75 -18.05
N SER A 386 -14.49 9.97 -18.32
CA SER A 386 -15.78 10.46 -18.83
C SER A 386 -16.51 11.41 -17.87
N ASN A 387 -16.24 11.33 -16.57
CA ASN A 387 -16.74 12.23 -15.55
C ASN A 387 -15.97 13.57 -15.48
N VAL A 388 -14.84 13.69 -16.16
CA VAL A 388 -14.10 14.96 -16.26
C VAL A 388 -14.83 15.92 -17.22
N LYS A 389 -15.23 17.09 -16.70
CA LYS A 389 -15.97 18.15 -17.40
C LYS A 389 -15.12 19.33 -17.81
N MET A 390 -13.94 19.47 -17.21
CA MET A 390 -12.95 20.50 -17.52
C MET A 390 -11.56 19.88 -17.46
N VAL A 391 -10.72 20.16 -18.46
CA VAL A 391 -9.28 19.97 -18.37
C VAL A 391 -8.56 21.06 -19.15
N ALA A 392 -7.56 21.72 -18.56
CA ALA A 392 -6.84 22.80 -19.22
C ALA A 392 -5.73 22.29 -20.17
N ASP A 393 -5.05 21.20 -19.81
CA ASP A 393 -3.99 20.55 -20.60
C ASP A 393 -4.23 19.04 -20.68
N LEU A 394 -4.67 18.57 -21.86
CA LEU A 394 -4.95 17.16 -22.13
C LEU A 394 -3.91 16.60 -23.12
N LYS A 395 -3.11 15.65 -22.67
CA LYS A 395 -2.10 14.98 -23.47
C LYS A 395 -2.27 13.47 -23.44
N ILE A 396 -2.46 12.87 -24.62
CA ILE A 396 -2.62 11.43 -24.78
C ILE A 396 -1.57 10.89 -25.75
N GLY A 397 -0.49 10.33 -25.21
CA GLY A 397 0.61 9.76 -25.98
C GLY A 397 0.30 8.38 -26.54
N ASP A 398 1.36 7.59 -26.78
CA ASP A 398 1.24 6.20 -27.20
C ASP A 398 0.66 5.33 -26.06
N LEU A 399 -0.34 4.52 -26.39
CA LEU A 399 -1.04 3.60 -25.48
C LEU A 399 -1.19 2.24 -26.18
N ASN A 400 -1.47 1.18 -25.42
CA ASN A 400 -1.81 -0.13 -25.95
C ASN A 400 -2.90 -0.05 -27.03
N GLU A 401 -2.69 -0.68 -28.20
CA GLU A 401 -3.62 -0.63 -29.34
C GLU A 401 -5.04 -1.09 -28.97
N ASN A 402 -5.18 -2.04 -28.04
CA ASN A 402 -6.46 -2.58 -27.59
C ASN A 402 -7.09 -1.81 -26.42
N PHE A 403 -6.38 -0.81 -25.87
CA PHE A 403 -6.91 -0.02 -24.77
C PHE A 403 -8.14 0.79 -25.21
N ASN A 404 -9.25 0.61 -24.51
CA ASN A 404 -10.48 1.36 -24.73
C ASN A 404 -10.34 2.79 -24.19
N LEU A 405 -9.78 3.68 -25.02
CA LEU A 405 -9.58 5.07 -24.65
C LEU A 405 -10.92 5.83 -24.59
N VAL A 406 -11.34 6.13 -23.37
CA VAL A 406 -12.48 7.01 -23.07
C VAL A 406 -11.99 8.44 -22.89
N TYR A 407 -12.63 9.39 -23.55
CA TYR A 407 -12.30 10.82 -23.46
C TYR A 407 -13.18 11.55 -22.45
N PRO A 408 -12.73 12.72 -21.94
CA PRO A 408 -13.53 13.53 -21.04
C PRO A 408 -14.75 14.13 -21.74
N ASN A 409 -15.84 14.27 -21.00
CA ASN A 409 -17.06 14.92 -21.48
C ASN A 409 -17.01 16.42 -21.17
N LEU A 410 -16.24 17.16 -21.98
CA LEU A 410 -15.98 18.57 -21.78
C LEU A 410 -17.25 19.43 -21.91
N THR A 411 -17.65 20.05 -20.80
CA THR A 411 -18.78 21.01 -20.75
C THR A 411 -18.40 22.34 -20.13
N ILE A 412 -17.26 22.41 -19.45
CA ILE A 412 -16.72 23.60 -18.80
C ILE A 412 -15.41 23.98 -19.50
N PHE A 413 -15.36 25.22 -20.01
CA PHE A 413 -14.23 25.74 -20.77
C PHE A 413 -13.70 26.99 -20.08
N TYR A 414 -12.65 26.82 -19.29
CA TYR A 414 -12.03 27.89 -18.52
C TYR A 414 -10.56 28.02 -18.90
N SER A 415 -10.09 29.26 -19.06
CA SER A 415 -8.67 29.55 -19.21
C SER A 415 -8.37 30.87 -18.49
N GLU A 416 -7.30 30.87 -17.70
CA GLU A 416 -6.89 32.04 -16.90
C GLU A 416 -6.53 33.24 -17.81
N ASP A 417 -6.04 32.96 -19.02
CA ASP A 417 -5.64 33.93 -20.04
C ASP A 417 -6.77 34.31 -21.03
N GLY A 418 -7.94 33.65 -20.94
CA GLY A 418 -9.10 33.85 -21.80
C GLY A 418 -8.98 33.35 -23.25
N TYR A 419 -7.91 32.65 -23.62
CA TYR A 419 -7.65 32.27 -25.02
C TYR A 419 -8.20 30.91 -25.46
N ALA A 420 -8.23 29.89 -24.59
CA ALA A 420 -8.83 28.58 -24.92
C ALA A 420 -9.06 27.68 -23.70
N GLY A 421 -10.19 26.97 -23.67
CA GLY A 421 -10.60 26.10 -22.55
C GLY A 421 -9.73 24.87 -22.33
N THR A 422 -9.30 24.19 -23.40
CA THR A 422 -8.48 22.96 -23.29
C THR A 422 -7.38 22.93 -24.34
N THR A 423 -6.12 22.91 -23.95
CA THR A 423 -4.99 22.57 -24.83
C THR A 423 -4.91 21.07 -25.03
N PHE A 424 -4.60 20.63 -26.26
CA PHE A 424 -4.62 19.20 -26.61
C PHE A 424 -3.39 18.77 -27.40
N ALA A 425 -2.82 17.63 -27.01
CA ALA A 425 -1.79 16.91 -27.75
C ALA A 425 -2.08 15.42 -27.79
N CYS A 426 -1.72 14.77 -28.89
CA CYS A 426 -1.72 13.31 -28.96
C CYS A 426 -0.59 12.77 -29.84
N SER A 427 -0.25 11.50 -29.66
CA SER A 427 0.66 10.81 -30.58
C SER A 427 -0.03 10.51 -31.92
N GLU A 428 0.74 10.11 -32.93
CA GLU A 428 0.19 9.69 -34.22
C GLU A 428 -0.67 8.42 -34.10
N SER A 429 -0.25 7.44 -33.29
CA SER A 429 -1.01 6.21 -33.08
C SER A 429 -2.37 6.49 -32.42
N THR A 430 -2.37 7.35 -31.39
CA THR A 430 -3.59 7.78 -30.70
C THR A 430 -4.48 8.64 -31.58
N PHE A 431 -3.91 9.54 -32.38
CA PHE A 431 -4.69 10.34 -33.33
C PHE A 431 -5.58 9.46 -34.23
N ASN A 432 -5.08 8.33 -34.70
CA ASN A 432 -5.80 7.46 -35.64
C ASN A 432 -6.92 6.61 -34.99
N ARG A 433 -7.12 6.67 -33.67
CA ARG A 433 -8.19 5.95 -32.99
C ARG A 433 -9.56 6.57 -33.27
N GLU A 434 -10.58 5.72 -33.41
CA GLU A 434 -11.96 6.19 -33.64
C GLU A 434 -12.48 7.10 -32.52
N SER A 435 -12.19 6.76 -31.25
CA SER A 435 -12.59 7.58 -30.09
C SER A 435 -11.93 8.96 -30.10
N THR A 436 -10.65 9.05 -30.49
CA THR A 436 -9.94 10.33 -30.63
C THR A 436 -10.52 11.18 -31.76
N GLN A 437 -10.84 10.57 -32.91
CA GLN A 437 -11.49 11.27 -34.01
C GLN A 437 -12.88 11.79 -33.63
N ALA A 438 -13.67 10.99 -32.89
CA ALA A 438 -14.97 11.41 -32.37
C ALA A 438 -14.84 12.57 -31.38
N PHE A 439 -13.89 12.50 -30.44
CA PHE A 439 -13.61 13.58 -29.49
C PHE A 439 -13.20 14.89 -30.19
N LEU A 440 -12.29 14.81 -31.16
CA LEU A 440 -11.87 15.96 -31.96
C LEU A 440 -13.06 16.55 -32.73
N LYS A 441 -13.89 15.73 -33.38
CA LYS A 441 -15.08 16.21 -34.11
C LYS A 441 -16.08 16.92 -33.20
N ALA A 442 -16.26 16.44 -31.97
CA ALA A 442 -17.20 17.03 -31.00
C ALA A 442 -16.70 18.36 -30.41
N ASN A 443 -15.37 18.52 -30.26
CA ASN A 443 -14.78 19.64 -29.51
C ASN A 443 -13.92 20.58 -30.35
N TYR A 444 -13.63 20.23 -31.61
CA TYR A 444 -12.88 21.02 -32.59
C TYR A 444 -13.66 21.11 -33.91
N THR A 445 -14.70 21.93 -33.94
CA THR A 445 -15.37 22.34 -35.19
C THR A 445 -14.77 23.64 -35.68
N ASP A 446 -14.62 23.79 -37.00
CA ASP A 446 -14.07 24.99 -37.66
C ASP A 446 -14.43 26.27 -36.92
N ILE A 447 -13.41 26.90 -36.33
CA ILE A 447 -13.56 27.97 -35.36
C ILE A 447 -14.30 29.13 -36.04
N ASP A 448 -15.52 29.41 -35.59
CA ASP A 448 -16.19 30.66 -35.89
C ASP A 448 -15.30 31.79 -35.33
N PRO A 449 -14.80 32.72 -36.16
CA PRO A 449 -13.96 33.83 -35.68
C PRO A 449 -14.66 34.72 -34.65
N SER A 450 -15.98 34.64 -34.52
CA SER A 450 -16.80 35.36 -33.54
C SER A 450 -17.01 34.60 -32.23
N ASP A 451 -16.68 33.30 -32.17
CA ASP A 451 -16.74 32.52 -30.94
C ASP A 451 -15.58 32.90 -30.00
N LYS A 452 -15.95 33.45 -28.84
CA LYS A 452 -15.00 33.86 -27.80
C LYS A 452 -14.59 32.69 -26.89
N VAL A 453 -15.27 31.54 -26.96
CA VAL A 453 -15.00 30.36 -26.13
C VAL A 453 -14.41 29.26 -27.00
N ARG A 454 -13.08 29.29 -27.17
CA ARG A 454 -12.37 28.23 -27.91
C ARG A 454 -12.34 26.96 -27.05
N ARG A 455 -13.10 25.92 -27.45
CA ARG A 455 -13.19 24.64 -26.73
C ARG A 455 -11.86 23.89 -26.71
N LEU A 456 -11.40 23.38 -27.86
CA LEU A 456 -10.03 22.88 -28.03
C LEU A 456 -9.09 23.99 -28.57
N GLY A 457 -8.21 24.45 -27.69
CA GLY A 457 -7.14 25.41 -27.92
C GLY A 457 -5.96 24.89 -28.72
N TYR A 458 -4.83 25.59 -28.62
CA TYR A 458 -3.59 25.33 -29.35
C TYR A 458 -3.08 23.89 -29.15
N THR A 459 -2.31 23.39 -30.14
CA THR A 459 -1.63 22.10 -30.04
C THR A 459 -0.50 22.21 -29.01
N SER A 460 -0.56 21.41 -27.95
CA SER A 460 0.52 21.24 -26.96
C SER A 460 1.57 20.24 -27.48
N ILE A 461 2.65 20.02 -26.73
CA ILE A 461 3.70 19.04 -27.05
C ILE A 461 3.65 17.91 -26.03
N LEU A 462 3.74 16.66 -26.52
CA LEU A 462 3.87 15.49 -25.66
C LEU A 462 5.16 15.57 -24.83
N THR A 463 5.09 15.11 -23.58
CA THR A 463 6.14 15.29 -22.60
C THR A 463 7.24 14.22 -22.73
N ASN A 464 6.87 12.99 -23.07
CA ASN A 464 7.78 11.85 -23.18
C ASN A 464 8.40 11.75 -24.57
N SER A 465 9.74 11.69 -24.62
CA SER A 465 10.53 11.62 -25.85
C SER A 465 10.35 10.31 -26.63
N LYS A 466 9.81 9.26 -26.00
CA LYS A 466 9.51 7.98 -26.67
C LYS A 466 8.30 8.08 -27.60
N ASN A 467 7.43 9.08 -27.43
CA ASN A 467 6.28 9.26 -28.31
C ASN A 467 6.70 9.66 -29.73
N LYS A 468 5.94 9.15 -30.70
CA LYS A 468 5.89 9.79 -32.03
C LYS A 468 4.87 10.92 -32.01
N GLY A 469 5.31 12.10 -31.60
CA GLY A 469 4.46 13.28 -31.49
C GLY A 469 3.81 13.66 -32.82
N CYS A 470 2.52 14.02 -32.77
CA CYS A 470 1.73 14.38 -33.93
C CYS A 470 1.29 15.85 -33.88
N ARG A 471 1.37 16.56 -35.02
CA ARG A 471 0.65 17.83 -35.22
C ARG A 471 -0.77 17.52 -35.66
N TRP A 472 -1.64 17.13 -34.73
CA TRP A 472 -3.00 16.63 -35.01
C TRP A 472 -3.83 17.56 -35.90
N ARG A 473 -3.71 18.89 -35.74
CA ARG A 473 -4.38 19.87 -36.61
C ARG A 473 -3.96 19.78 -38.07
N THR A 474 -2.68 19.49 -38.31
CA THR A 474 -2.15 19.32 -39.68
C THR A 474 -2.69 18.05 -40.31
N LEU A 475 -2.81 16.96 -39.55
CA LEU A 475 -3.39 15.71 -40.05
C LEU A 475 -4.90 15.85 -40.30
N LEU A 476 -5.63 16.50 -39.39
CA LEU A 476 -7.07 16.74 -39.55
C LEU A 476 -7.37 17.58 -40.80
N ASN A 477 -6.58 18.62 -41.08
CA ASN A 477 -6.74 19.42 -42.30
C ASN A 477 -6.40 18.67 -43.59
N LYS A 478 -5.64 17.57 -43.54
CA LYS A 478 -5.37 16.70 -44.69
C LYS A 478 -6.49 15.68 -44.94
N GLN A 479 -7.38 15.46 -43.97
CA GLN A 479 -8.54 14.57 -44.09
C GLN A 479 -9.78 15.29 -44.64
N LYS A 480 -9.78 16.63 -44.65
CA LYS A 480 -10.75 17.47 -45.37
C LYS A 480 -10.40 17.53 -46.85
#